data_AF-Q6MJI5-F1
#
_entry.id   AF-Q6MJI5-F1
#
_cell.length_a   1.000
_cell.length_b   1.000
_cell.length_c   1.000
_cell.angle_alpha   90.00
_cell.angle_beta   90.00
_cell.angle_gamma   90.00
#
_symmetry.space_group_name_H-M   'P 1'
#
loop_
_entity.id
_entity.type
_entity.pdbx_description
1 polymer ?
#
loop_
_entity_poly.entity_id
_entity_poly.type
_entity_poly.pdbx_seq_one_letter_code
_entity_poly.pdbx_strand_id
1 'polypeptide(L)'
;MKHLVGASIIAVALTGCGPGRPHLKTLELNREGNKALTAQTYPGAMEKYLEGLRYDPFVSQLHLNLGLSFEGMQQAEKALQSYREAEKLALVDKNFELVFMARFNQAQLLGKAKQVDEALAVYQKALEIIPSSKEVKTNIELLTQQQQGQGGGEGKQDQPQDGDKNQQNQNQDGKDPKEGDKDQEQKEGKTPQQSQKYKPRPFNGKELTEGDVKKILGELKQQEEKIRAEYNRKDVKEQPRDKDW
;
A
#
# COMPACT_ATOMS: atom_id res chain seq x y z
N MET A 1 54.59 47.68 -21.28
CA MET A 1 53.21 48.15 -21.57
C MET A 1 52.22 47.19 -20.95
N LYS A 2 51.09 47.67 -20.40
CA LYS A 2 50.07 46.84 -19.73
C LYS A 2 48.94 46.53 -20.73
N HIS A 3 48.67 45.25 -20.98
CA HIS A 3 47.44 44.80 -21.66
C HIS A 3 46.89 43.62 -20.86
N LEU A 4 45.91 43.87 -19.99
CA LEU A 4 44.46 43.80 -20.24
C LEU A 4 43.92 42.36 -20.16
N VAL A 5 43.33 42.03 -19.01
CA VAL A 5 42.66 40.75 -18.74
C VAL A 5 41.27 40.78 -19.37
N GLY A 6 41.03 39.93 -20.37
CA GLY A 6 39.70 39.74 -20.97
C GLY A 6 38.92 38.63 -20.27
N ALA A 7 38.28 38.94 -19.13
CA ALA A 7 37.35 38.01 -18.49
C ALA A 7 35.97 38.10 -19.16
N SER A 8 35.69 37.21 -20.11
CA SER A 8 34.35 37.05 -20.68
C SER A 8 33.38 36.51 -19.63
N ILE A 9 32.65 37.42 -18.98
CA ILE A 9 31.48 37.06 -18.16
C ILE A 9 30.40 36.55 -19.12
N ILE A 10 30.26 35.22 -19.22
CA ILE A 10 29.08 34.61 -19.83
C ILE A 10 27.92 34.91 -18.88
N ALA A 11 27.10 35.89 -19.26
CA ALA A 11 25.84 36.18 -18.59
C ALA A 11 24.86 35.02 -18.87
N VAL A 12 24.89 33.99 -18.03
CA VAL A 12 23.81 33.00 -17.95
C VAL A 12 22.56 33.76 -17.52
N ALA A 13 21.68 34.03 -18.47
CA ALA A 13 20.38 34.62 -18.21
C ALA A 13 19.52 33.59 -17.45
N LEU A 14 19.67 33.58 -16.13
CA LEU A 14 18.72 32.94 -15.21
C LEU A 14 17.42 33.75 -15.26
N THR A 15 16.61 33.51 -16.30
CA THR A 15 15.21 33.93 -16.32
C THR A 15 14.55 33.36 -15.08
N GLY A 16 14.21 34.23 -14.14
CA GLY A 16 13.66 33.85 -12.84
C GLY A 16 12.34 33.11 -12.99
N CYS A 17 12.40 31.78 -12.97
CA CYS A 17 11.23 30.93 -13.02
C CYS A 17 10.61 30.84 -11.62
N GLY A 18 9.90 31.89 -11.22
CA GLY A 18 8.84 31.74 -10.23
C GLY A 18 7.72 30.85 -10.78
N PRO A 19 6.72 30.47 -9.96
CA PRO A 19 5.54 29.73 -10.42
C PRO A 19 4.70 30.64 -11.34
N GLY A 20 5.08 30.69 -12.61
CA GLY A 20 4.38 31.40 -13.67
C GLY A 20 3.04 30.75 -13.95
N ARG A 21 2.16 31.50 -14.63
CA ARG A 21 0.93 30.88 -15.16
C ARG A 21 1.35 29.85 -16.22
N PRO A 22 0.92 28.57 -16.10
CA PRO A 22 1.32 27.54 -17.05
C PRO A 22 0.92 27.93 -18.47
N HIS A 23 1.80 27.68 -19.43
CA HIS A 23 1.61 28.10 -20.81
C HIS A 23 0.31 27.53 -21.39
N LEU A 24 -0.45 28.34 -22.16
CA LEU A 24 -1.80 27.95 -22.61
C LEU A 24 -1.80 26.63 -23.41
N LYS A 25 -0.80 26.44 -24.29
CA LYS A 25 -0.66 25.20 -25.07
C LYS A 25 -0.34 23.99 -24.17
N THR A 26 0.37 24.19 -23.06
CA THR A 26 0.63 23.14 -22.06
C THR A 26 -0.67 22.67 -21.40
N LEU A 27 -1.60 23.60 -21.08
CA LEU A 27 -2.91 23.25 -20.52
C LEU A 27 -3.80 22.51 -21.51
N GLU A 28 -3.77 22.91 -22.79
CA GLU A 28 -4.48 22.23 -23.89
C GLU A 28 -3.94 20.80 -24.08
N LEU A 29 -2.62 20.65 -24.21
CA LEU A 29 -1.95 19.36 -24.39
C LEU A 29 -2.10 18.44 -23.17
N ASN A 30 -2.14 18.98 -21.95
CA ASN A 30 -2.49 18.21 -20.76
C ASN A 30 -3.92 17.64 -20.85
N ARG A 31 -4.89 18.41 -21.34
CA ARG A 31 -6.28 17.93 -21.53
C ARG A 31 -6.37 16.87 -22.62
N GLU A 32 -5.68 17.07 -23.74
CA GLU A 32 -5.59 16.06 -24.82
C GLU A 32 -4.94 14.77 -24.33
N GLY A 33 -3.81 14.87 -23.63
CA GLY A 33 -3.12 13.75 -23.01
C GLY A 33 -3.99 13.03 -21.99
N ASN A 34 -4.71 13.75 -21.12
CA ASN A 34 -5.64 13.13 -20.16
C ASN A 34 -6.76 12.36 -20.86
N LYS A 35 -7.33 12.90 -21.95
CA LYS A 35 -8.33 12.20 -22.75
C LYS A 35 -7.76 10.90 -23.35
N ALA A 36 -6.53 10.94 -23.86
CA ALA A 36 -5.83 9.77 -24.38
C ALA A 36 -5.51 8.75 -23.26
N LEU A 37 -5.10 9.21 -22.08
CA LEU A 37 -4.81 8.38 -20.92
C LEU A 37 -6.07 7.65 -20.40
N THR A 38 -7.21 8.34 -20.30
CA THR A 38 -8.51 7.73 -19.97
C THR A 38 -8.96 6.74 -21.05
N ALA A 39 -8.66 7.01 -22.32
CA ALA A 39 -8.90 6.07 -23.43
C ALA A 39 -7.87 4.93 -23.51
N GLN A 40 -6.93 4.83 -22.55
CA GLN A 40 -5.83 3.86 -22.51
C GLN A 40 -4.92 3.88 -23.76
N THR A 41 -4.93 4.97 -24.53
CA THR A 41 -4.04 5.17 -25.68
C THR A 41 -2.70 5.74 -25.22
N TYR A 42 -2.00 4.97 -24.38
CA TYR A 42 -0.81 5.41 -23.64
C TYR A 42 0.32 6.05 -24.49
N PRO A 43 0.65 5.57 -25.71
CA PRO A 43 1.62 6.25 -26.57
C PRO A 43 1.17 7.66 -26.98
N GLY A 44 -0.11 7.84 -27.32
CA GLY A 44 -0.68 9.14 -27.66
C GLY A 44 -0.77 10.08 -26.44
N ALA A 45 -1.05 9.54 -25.26
CA ALA A 45 -0.98 10.30 -24.01
C ALA A 45 0.44 10.80 -23.73
N MET A 46 1.44 9.90 -23.83
CA MET A 46 2.86 10.21 -23.71
C MET A 46 3.28 11.31 -24.69
N GLU A 47 2.94 11.20 -25.98
CA GLU A 47 3.25 12.21 -27.00
C GLU A 47 2.71 13.59 -26.61
N LYS A 48 1.46 13.68 -26.14
CA LYS A 48 0.84 14.94 -25.74
C LYS A 48 1.47 15.55 -24.50
N TYR A 49 1.81 14.74 -23.50
CA TYR A 49 2.51 15.23 -22.32
C TYR A 49 3.95 15.69 -22.64
N LEU A 50 4.66 14.96 -23.50
CA LEU A 50 5.98 15.37 -23.99
C LEU A 50 5.92 16.65 -24.82
N GLU A 51 4.91 16.82 -25.68
CA GLU A 51 4.67 18.07 -26.41
C GLU A 51 4.40 19.23 -25.45
N GLY A 52 3.59 19.02 -24.40
CA GLY A 52 3.32 20.01 -23.36
C GLY A 52 4.59 20.45 -22.62
N LEU A 53 5.46 19.49 -22.27
CA LEU A 53 6.75 19.74 -21.62
C LEU A 53 7.75 20.52 -22.50
N ARG A 54 7.56 20.59 -23.82
CA ARG A 54 8.37 21.47 -24.70
C ARG A 54 8.00 22.94 -24.56
N TYR A 55 6.78 23.24 -24.11
CA TYR A 55 6.33 24.62 -23.84
C TYR A 55 6.56 25.03 -22.40
N ASP A 56 6.42 24.10 -21.45
CA ASP A 56 6.63 24.34 -20.02
C ASP A 56 7.22 23.07 -19.36
N PRO A 57 8.56 22.97 -19.23
CA PRO A 57 9.23 21.74 -18.81
C PRO A 57 9.12 21.44 -17.32
N PHE A 58 8.66 22.41 -16.52
CA PHE A 58 8.63 22.32 -15.05
C PHE A 58 7.26 21.96 -14.48
N VAL A 59 6.27 21.66 -15.32
CA VAL A 59 4.93 21.25 -14.85
C VAL A 59 4.96 19.84 -14.27
N SER A 60 5.05 19.78 -12.93
CA SER A 60 4.98 18.56 -12.12
C SER A 60 3.83 17.60 -12.52
N GLN A 61 2.66 18.13 -12.87
CA GLN A 61 1.50 17.33 -13.31
C GLN A 61 1.74 16.56 -14.62
N LEU A 62 2.49 17.14 -15.57
CA LEU A 62 2.79 16.47 -16.83
C LEU A 62 3.76 15.30 -16.62
N HIS A 63 4.73 15.44 -15.72
CA HIS A 63 5.63 14.35 -15.34
C HIS A 63 4.89 13.21 -14.62
N LEU A 64 3.90 13.53 -13.76
CA LEU A 64 3.05 12.52 -13.12
C LEU A 64 2.27 11.70 -14.18
N ASN A 65 1.63 12.40 -15.12
CA ASN A 65 0.81 11.76 -16.15
C ASN A 65 1.63 11.02 -17.21
N LEU A 66 2.85 11.50 -17.49
CA LEU A 66 3.84 10.80 -18.30
C LEU A 66 4.26 9.48 -17.62
N GLY A 67 4.40 9.47 -16.30
CA GLY A 67 4.64 8.26 -15.51
C GLY A 67 3.51 7.23 -15.65
N LEU A 68 2.25 7.67 -15.52
CA LEU A 68 1.07 6.83 -15.73
C LEU A 68 1.02 6.26 -17.17
N SER A 69 1.43 7.06 -18.15
CA SER A 69 1.52 6.62 -19.56
C SER A 69 2.59 5.54 -19.74
N PHE A 70 3.78 5.72 -19.15
CA PHE A 70 4.83 4.68 -19.19
C PHE A 70 4.43 3.40 -18.46
N GLU A 71 3.71 3.51 -17.33
CA GLU A 71 3.19 2.34 -16.60
C GLU A 71 2.16 1.57 -17.43
N GLY A 72 1.24 2.26 -18.11
CA GLY A 72 0.31 1.64 -19.06
C GLY A 72 0.99 0.95 -20.26
N MET A 73 2.18 1.42 -20.64
CA MET A 73 3.05 0.78 -21.63
C MET A 73 4.03 -0.25 -21.04
N GLN A 74 3.90 -0.61 -19.76
CA GLN A 74 4.77 -1.55 -19.03
C GLN A 74 6.26 -1.14 -18.97
N GLN A 75 6.57 0.14 -19.16
CA GLN A 75 7.94 0.71 -19.10
C GLN A 75 8.25 1.23 -17.69
N ALA A 76 8.40 0.29 -16.74
CA ALA A 76 8.46 0.58 -15.30
C ALA A 76 9.56 1.57 -14.91
N GLU A 77 10.76 1.47 -15.48
CA GLU A 77 11.90 2.32 -15.14
C GLU A 77 11.65 3.79 -15.53
N LYS A 78 11.02 4.00 -16.70
CA LYS A 78 10.64 5.33 -17.19
C LYS A 78 9.47 5.92 -16.41
N ALA A 79 8.52 5.08 -15.99
CA ALA A 79 7.44 5.48 -15.10
C ALA A 79 7.99 5.96 -13.75
N LEU A 80 8.87 5.18 -13.10
CA LEU A 80 9.56 5.57 -11.86
C LEU A 80 10.38 6.85 -12.03
N GLN A 81 11.09 7.03 -13.15
CA GLN A 81 11.82 8.27 -13.43
C GLN A 81 10.88 9.48 -13.52
N SER A 82 9.76 9.34 -14.23
CA SER A 82 8.78 10.42 -14.43
C SER A 82 8.09 10.79 -13.12
N TYR A 83 7.71 9.80 -12.30
CA TYR A 83 7.15 10.06 -10.96
C TYR A 83 8.16 10.75 -10.02
N ARG A 84 9.45 10.40 -10.06
CA ARG A 84 10.49 11.09 -9.27
C ARG A 84 10.66 12.56 -9.68
N GLU A 85 10.63 12.87 -10.97
CA GLU A 85 10.71 14.26 -11.44
C GLU A 85 9.42 15.04 -11.08
N ALA A 86 8.26 14.39 -11.15
CA ALA A 86 6.98 14.96 -10.69
C ALA A 86 7.02 15.33 -9.19
N GLU A 87 7.51 14.43 -8.33
CA GLU A 87 7.73 14.68 -6.90
C GLU A 87 8.69 15.86 -6.67
N LYS A 88 9.85 15.83 -7.33
CA LYS A 88 10.89 16.88 -7.22
C LYS A 88 10.37 18.26 -7.57
N LEU A 89 9.61 18.38 -8.67
CA LEU A 89 9.02 19.64 -9.11
C LEU A 89 7.87 20.06 -8.18
N ALA A 90 6.99 19.14 -7.79
CA ALA A 90 5.89 19.45 -6.87
C ALA A 90 6.35 19.87 -5.47
N LEU A 91 7.53 19.42 -5.00
CA LEU A 91 8.15 19.93 -3.77
C LEU A 91 8.57 21.40 -3.89
N VAL A 92 9.04 21.84 -5.07
CA VAL A 92 9.35 23.26 -5.35
C VAL A 92 8.06 24.10 -5.38
N ASP A 93 7.03 23.58 -6.04
CA ASP A 93 5.69 24.21 -6.12
C ASP A 93 4.92 24.18 -4.79
N LYS A 94 5.39 23.42 -3.79
CA LYS A 94 4.70 23.08 -2.53
C LYS A 94 3.34 22.39 -2.76
N ASN A 95 3.19 21.69 -3.89
CA ASN A 95 2.01 20.92 -4.24
C ASN A 95 2.06 19.53 -3.58
N PHE A 96 1.87 19.48 -2.26
CA PHE A 96 1.99 18.26 -1.47
C PHE A 96 1.02 17.14 -1.89
N GLU A 97 -0.14 17.48 -2.44
CA GLU A 97 -1.09 16.51 -2.99
C GLU A 97 -0.50 15.75 -4.19
N LEU A 98 0.22 16.46 -5.07
CA LEU A 98 0.92 15.82 -6.20
C LEU A 98 2.15 15.04 -5.72
N VAL A 99 2.88 15.54 -4.72
CA VAL A 99 3.96 14.76 -4.06
C VAL A 99 3.41 13.45 -3.49
N PHE A 100 2.23 13.47 -2.86
CA PHE A 100 1.55 12.27 -2.38
C PHE A 100 1.23 11.30 -3.53
N MET A 101 0.59 11.76 -4.61
CA MET A 101 0.30 10.93 -5.78
C MET A 101 1.55 10.32 -6.42
N ALA A 102 2.62 11.12 -6.55
CA ALA A 102 3.89 10.68 -7.12
C ALA A 102 4.55 9.58 -6.26
N ARG A 103 4.56 9.73 -4.92
CA ARG A 103 5.06 8.70 -3.99
C ARG A 103 4.18 7.45 -4.02
N PHE A 104 2.87 7.62 -4.01
CA PHE A 104 1.91 6.50 -4.08
C PHE A 104 2.13 5.63 -5.31
N ASN A 105 2.26 6.24 -6.50
CA ASN A 105 2.48 5.50 -7.75
C ASN A 105 3.89 4.87 -7.82
N GLN A 106 4.93 5.55 -7.31
CA GLN A 106 6.27 4.96 -7.18
C GLN A 106 6.23 3.69 -6.32
N ALA A 107 5.61 3.75 -5.14
CA ALA A 107 5.53 2.64 -4.20
C ALA A 107 4.69 1.47 -4.75
N GLN A 108 3.58 1.74 -5.44
CA GLN A 108 2.83 0.70 -6.16
C GLN A 108 3.70 -0.02 -7.18
N LEU A 109 4.46 0.73 -7.98
CA LEU A 109 5.27 0.17 -9.06
C LEU A 109 6.49 -0.62 -8.55
N LEU A 110 7.16 -0.14 -7.50
CA LEU A 110 8.19 -0.87 -6.76
C LEU A 110 7.63 -2.16 -6.14
N GLY A 111 6.41 -2.12 -5.59
CA GLY A 111 5.71 -3.29 -5.08
C GLY A 111 5.44 -4.34 -6.15
N LYS A 112 4.95 -3.93 -7.33
CA LYS A 112 4.78 -4.80 -8.51
C LYS A 112 6.11 -5.42 -8.96
N ALA A 113 7.21 -4.68 -8.86
CA ALA A 113 8.58 -5.16 -9.14
C ALA A 113 9.18 -6.03 -8.02
N LYS A 114 8.42 -6.34 -6.95
CA LYS A 114 8.88 -7.07 -5.74
C LYS A 114 10.00 -6.38 -4.95
N GLN A 115 10.24 -5.09 -5.18
CA GLN A 115 11.14 -4.26 -4.38
C GLN A 115 10.43 -3.81 -3.10
N VAL A 116 10.08 -4.77 -2.25
CA VAL A 116 9.15 -4.59 -1.12
C VAL A 116 9.65 -3.53 -0.13
N ASP A 117 10.91 -3.61 0.29
CA ASP A 117 11.45 -2.69 1.30
C ASP A 117 11.50 -1.23 0.78
N GLU A 118 11.79 -1.04 -0.51
CA GLU A 118 11.78 0.27 -1.17
C GLU A 118 10.34 0.82 -1.29
N ALA A 119 9.39 -0.04 -1.69
CA ALA A 119 7.97 0.32 -1.75
C ALA A 119 7.42 0.76 -0.39
N LEU A 120 7.76 0.04 0.68
CA LEU A 120 7.35 0.39 2.04
C LEU A 120 7.92 1.75 2.48
N ALA A 121 9.20 2.02 2.21
CA ALA A 121 9.84 3.29 2.52
C ALA A 121 9.20 4.48 1.78
N VAL A 122 8.83 4.30 0.51
CA VAL A 122 8.14 5.35 -0.27
C VAL A 122 6.68 5.53 0.18
N TYR A 123 5.97 4.46 0.54
CA TYR A 123 4.62 4.59 1.12
C TYR A 123 4.61 5.29 2.47
N GLN A 124 5.61 5.08 3.33
CA GLN A 124 5.75 5.81 4.59
C GLN A 124 5.90 7.32 4.33
N LYS A 125 6.75 7.70 3.36
CA LYS A 125 6.90 9.08 2.88
C LYS A 125 5.60 9.64 2.25
N ALA A 126 4.67 8.80 1.80
CA ALA A 126 3.33 9.25 1.39
C ALA A 126 2.41 9.46 2.61
N LEU A 127 2.47 8.60 3.63
CA LEU A 127 1.72 8.76 4.89
C LEU A 127 2.17 9.98 5.71
N GLU A 128 3.41 10.44 5.57
CA GLU A 128 3.85 11.73 6.14
C GLU A 128 3.01 12.93 5.63
N ILE A 129 2.48 12.83 4.40
CA ILE A 129 1.66 13.89 3.79
C ILE A 129 0.17 13.65 4.08
N ILE A 130 -0.31 12.42 3.90
CA ILE A 130 -1.72 12.06 4.17
C ILE A 130 -1.76 10.87 5.16
N PRO A 131 -1.62 11.11 6.48
CA PRO A 131 -1.59 10.04 7.50
C PRO A 131 -2.89 9.23 7.58
N SER A 132 -4.00 9.76 7.06
CA SER A 132 -5.31 9.12 7.02
C SER A 132 -5.54 8.23 5.80
N SER A 133 -4.64 8.19 4.81
CA SER A 133 -4.84 7.40 3.58
C SER A 133 -5.03 5.92 3.89
N LYS A 134 -6.24 5.41 3.63
CA LYS A 134 -6.57 3.98 3.79
C LYS A 134 -5.89 3.13 2.71
N GLU A 135 -5.86 3.63 1.48
CA GLU A 135 -5.31 2.95 0.32
C GLU A 135 -3.82 2.64 0.49
N VAL A 136 -3.03 3.63 0.97
CA VAL A 136 -1.61 3.41 1.29
C VAL A 136 -1.45 2.34 2.38
N LYS A 137 -2.29 2.35 3.42
CA LYS A 137 -2.22 1.36 4.51
C LYS A 137 -2.55 -0.04 4.03
N THR A 138 -3.58 -0.19 3.20
CA THR A 138 -3.94 -1.48 2.58
C THR A 138 -2.83 -2.00 1.67
N ASN A 139 -2.16 -1.14 0.90
CA ASN A 139 -1.04 -1.56 0.06
C ASN A 139 0.21 -1.92 0.88
N ILE A 140 0.51 -1.21 1.97
CA ILE A 140 1.54 -1.60 2.95
C ILE A 140 1.21 -2.98 3.53
N GLU A 141 -0.02 -3.17 4.00
CA GLU A 141 -0.46 -4.44 4.60
C GLU A 141 -0.27 -5.60 3.61
N LEU A 142 -0.78 -5.47 2.39
CA LEU A 142 -0.64 -6.46 1.33
C LEU A 142 0.83 -6.82 1.06
N LEU A 143 1.71 -5.82 0.95
CA LEU A 143 3.15 -6.04 0.75
C LEU A 143 3.79 -6.80 1.92
N THR A 144 3.47 -6.43 3.16
CA THR A 144 4.00 -7.12 4.35
C THR A 144 3.48 -8.54 4.49
N GLN A 145 2.23 -8.83 4.11
CA GLN A 145 1.68 -10.19 4.08
C GLN A 145 2.40 -11.05 3.02
N GLN A 146 2.64 -10.51 1.82
CA GLN A 146 3.39 -11.20 0.77
C GLN A 146 4.85 -11.50 1.18
N GLN A 147 5.51 -10.58 1.88
CA GLN A 147 6.86 -10.77 2.43
C GLN A 147 6.89 -11.88 3.51
N GLN A 148 5.83 -12.01 4.31
CA GLN A 148 5.71 -13.06 5.32
C GLN A 148 5.48 -14.44 4.70
N GLY A 149 4.60 -14.54 3.71
CA GLY A 149 4.25 -15.80 3.03
C GLY A 149 5.40 -16.45 2.25
N GLN A 150 6.35 -15.65 1.74
CA GLN A 150 7.52 -16.18 1.02
C GLN A 150 8.61 -16.76 1.94
N GLY A 151 8.46 -16.65 3.27
CA GLY A 151 9.46 -17.08 4.25
C GLY A 151 9.05 -18.27 5.11
N GLY A 152 8.24 -19.21 4.60
CA GLY A 152 7.67 -20.35 5.36
C GLY A 152 7.42 -21.61 4.53
N GLY A 153 8.26 -21.88 3.52
CA GLY A 153 8.07 -22.93 2.50
C GLY A 153 8.64 -24.32 2.82
N GLU A 154 8.65 -24.77 4.08
CA GLU A 154 8.87 -26.18 4.44
C GLU A 154 7.82 -26.65 5.45
N GLY A 155 6.67 -27.08 4.92
CA GLY A 155 5.55 -27.62 5.68
C GLY A 155 4.71 -28.50 4.75
N LYS A 156 4.66 -29.80 5.06
CA LYS A 156 4.10 -30.82 4.16
C LYS A 156 2.65 -30.54 3.79
N GLN A 157 2.33 -30.74 2.52
CA GLN A 157 0.94 -30.92 2.08
C GLN A 157 0.48 -32.32 2.50
N ASP A 158 -0.14 -32.43 3.67
CA ASP A 158 -0.87 -33.64 4.02
C ASP A 158 -2.19 -33.64 3.24
N GLN A 159 -2.28 -34.54 2.25
CA GLN A 159 -3.52 -34.83 1.54
C GLN A 159 -4.56 -35.40 2.53
N PRO A 160 -5.85 -35.04 2.40
CA PRO A 160 -6.90 -35.83 3.03
C PRO A 160 -6.98 -37.18 2.30
N GLN A 161 -6.47 -38.24 2.92
CA GLN A 161 -6.81 -39.60 2.52
C GLN A 161 -8.13 -39.99 3.17
N ASP A 162 -9.18 -40.16 2.35
CA ASP A 162 -10.41 -40.85 2.74
C ASP A 162 -10.08 -42.29 3.15
N GLY A 163 -10.55 -42.73 4.32
CA GLY A 163 -10.01 -43.94 4.95
C GLY A 163 -10.80 -44.55 6.11
N ASP A 164 -12.14 -44.44 6.08
CA ASP A 164 -13.15 -45.36 6.65
C ASP A 164 -13.07 -45.84 8.14
N LYS A 165 -14.26 -46.04 8.73
CA LYS A 165 -14.56 -46.72 10.02
C LYS A 165 -14.20 -45.91 11.30
N ASN A 166 -15.00 -45.95 12.38
CA ASN A 166 -16.26 -46.65 12.64
C ASN A 166 -17.03 -45.94 13.79
N GLN A 167 -18.36 -46.10 13.83
CA GLN A 167 -19.18 -46.45 15.01
C GLN A 167 -20.61 -45.89 14.93
N GLN A 168 -21.61 -46.78 14.94
CA GLN A 168 -22.34 -47.01 16.19
C GLN A 168 -23.04 -48.38 16.19
N ASN A 169 -23.22 -48.92 17.39
CA ASN A 169 -23.74 -50.26 17.70
C ASN A 169 -24.88 -50.13 18.71
N GLN A 170 -25.96 -50.91 18.52
CA GLN A 170 -27.04 -51.23 19.47
C GLN A 170 -27.86 -52.39 18.84
N ASN A 171 -28.35 -53.47 19.49
CA ASN A 171 -28.18 -54.09 20.81
C ASN A 171 -28.28 -55.65 20.59
N GLN A 172 -28.41 -56.61 21.52
CA GLN A 172 -28.61 -56.66 22.98
C GLN A 172 -28.25 -58.07 23.55
N ASP A 173 -28.30 -58.21 24.88
CA ASP A 173 -28.51 -59.41 25.71
C ASP A 173 -27.57 -60.64 25.66
N GLY A 174 -26.90 -60.87 26.80
CA GLY A 174 -25.96 -61.98 27.01
C GLY A 174 -25.45 -62.22 28.44
N LYS A 175 -26.23 -61.88 29.49
CA LYS A 175 -26.17 -62.35 30.89
C LYS A 175 -24.82 -62.43 31.66
N ASP A 176 -24.74 -61.57 32.68
CA ASP A 176 -24.52 -61.94 34.10
C ASP A 176 -23.10 -62.30 34.63
N PRO A 177 -22.82 -62.01 35.93
CA PRO A 177 -21.81 -60.98 36.22
C PRO A 177 -20.77 -61.39 37.29
N LYS A 178 -19.89 -60.43 37.68
CA LYS A 178 -19.18 -60.27 38.98
C LYS A 178 -18.07 -59.21 38.87
N GLU A 179 -17.67 -58.44 39.89
CA GLU A 179 -18.28 -58.07 41.18
C GLU A 179 -17.49 -56.87 41.74
N GLY A 180 -18.17 -55.81 42.22
CA GLY A 180 -17.59 -54.76 43.09
C GLY A 180 -16.56 -53.78 42.48
N ASP A 181 -16.34 -52.59 43.07
CA ASP A 181 -17.14 -51.87 44.06
C ASP A 181 -16.73 -50.38 44.07
N LYS A 182 -17.63 -49.51 44.56
CA LYS A 182 -17.39 -48.12 45.03
C LYS A 182 -16.97 -47.02 44.04
N ASP A 183 -17.99 -46.25 43.66
CA ASP A 183 -18.28 -44.91 44.22
C ASP A 183 -17.31 -43.73 44.07
N GLN A 184 -17.93 -42.61 43.67
CA GLN A 184 -17.56 -41.21 43.98
C GLN A 184 -16.25 -40.68 43.33
N GLU A 185 -16.15 -39.40 42.91
CA GLU A 185 -17.10 -38.29 42.93
C GLU A 185 -16.78 -37.25 41.83
N GLN A 186 -17.74 -36.34 41.64
CA GLN A 186 -17.63 -34.96 41.14
C GLN A 186 -16.46 -34.51 40.24
N LYS A 187 -16.89 -33.95 39.09
CA LYS A 187 -16.27 -32.86 38.30
C LYS A 187 -15.13 -32.09 38.99
N GLU A 188 -13.96 -32.05 38.36
CA GLU A 188 -13.15 -30.83 38.27
C GLU A 188 -12.33 -30.80 36.97
N GLY A 189 -12.04 -29.60 36.46
CA GLY A 189 -11.68 -29.38 35.06
C GLY A 189 -10.19 -29.51 34.71
N LYS A 190 -9.86 -29.31 33.43
CA LYS A 190 -8.51 -28.94 32.97
C LYS A 190 -8.55 -28.04 31.74
N THR A 191 -7.85 -26.91 31.85
CA THR A 191 -7.76 -25.82 30.88
C THR A 191 -6.99 -26.23 29.61
N PRO A 192 -7.35 -25.77 28.40
CA PRO A 192 -6.54 -25.99 27.20
C PRO A 192 -5.15 -25.35 27.33
N GLN A 193 -4.12 -26.13 27.02
CA GLN A 193 -2.72 -25.76 27.20
C GLN A 193 -2.23 -24.82 26.07
N GLN A 194 -1.31 -23.92 26.41
CA GLN A 194 -0.92 -22.77 25.58
C GLN A 194 -0.44 -23.14 24.17
N SER A 195 -1.02 -22.49 23.15
CA SER A 195 -0.46 -22.45 21.80
C SER A 195 0.91 -21.75 21.80
N GLN A 196 1.84 -22.24 20.98
CA GLN A 196 3.19 -21.70 20.90
C GLN A 196 3.16 -20.23 20.44
N LYS A 197 3.70 -19.35 21.28
CA LYS A 197 3.63 -17.90 21.10
C LYS A 197 4.46 -17.46 19.88
N TYR A 198 3.77 -16.95 18.86
CA TYR A 198 4.36 -16.31 17.68
C TYR A 198 5.51 -15.36 18.06
N LYS A 199 6.67 -15.54 17.44
CA LYS A 199 7.84 -14.66 17.55
C LYS A 199 8.04 -13.94 16.22
N PRO A 200 7.87 -12.60 16.16
CA PRO A 200 8.22 -11.82 14.97
C PRO A 200 9.70 -12.02 14.62
N ARG A 201 10.03 -12.02 13.32
CA ARG A 201 11.42 -11.89 12.85
C ARG A 201 11.95 -10.47 13.17
N PRO A 202 13.23 -10.31 13.53
CA PRO A 202 13.78 -9.00 13.84
C PRO A 202 13.73 -8.08 12.62
N PHE A 203 13.28 -6.84 12.83
CA PHE A 203 13.21 -5.83 11.79
C PHE A 203 14.62 -5.29 11.48
N ASN A 204 15.02 -5.32 10.21
CA ASN A 204 16.40 -5.02 9.79
C ASN A 204 16.48 -3.87 8.76
N GLY A 205 15.54 -2.92 8.83
CA GLY A 205 15.55 -1.71 8.01
C GLY A 205 16.62 -0.70 8.45
N LYS A 206 17.21 0.02 7.49
CA LYS A 206 18.20 1.08 7.77
C LYS A 206 17.58 2.42 8.17
N GLU A 207 16.33 2.68 7.76
CA GLU A 207 15.63 3.97 7.96
C GLU A 207 14.57 3.93 9.07
N LEU A 208 14.13 2.73 9.49
CA LEU A 208 13.18 2.56 10.61
C LEU A 208 13.78 1.70 11.70
N THR A 209 13.40 1.97 12.94
CA THR A 209 13.70 1.09 14.07
C THR A 209 12.56 0.09 14.30
N GLU A 210 12.83 -0.97 15.05
CA GLU A 210 11.79 -1.90 15.54
C GLU A 210 10.71 -1.15 16.37
N GLY A 211 11.07 -0.01 16.99
CA GLY A 211 10.14 0.86 17.71
C GLY A 211 9.14 1.55 16.79
N ASP A 212 9.59 2.06 15.66
CA ASP A 212 8.74 2.76 14.68
C ASP A 212 7.72 1.79 14.07
N VAL A 213 8.16 0.57 13.73
CA VAL A 213 7.26 -0.49 13.23
C VAL A 213 6.22 -0.88 14.28
N LYS A 214 6.61 -1.06 15.54
CA LYS A 214 5.66 -1.35 16.64
C LYS A 214 4.66 -0.21 16.85
N LYS A 215 5.10 1.04 16.74
CA LYS A 215 4.25 2.22 16.85
C LYS A 215 3.22 2.27 15.71
N ILE A 216 3.65 2.10 14.46
CA ILE A 216 2.78 2.04 13.28
C ILE A 216 1.73 0.93 13.44
N LEU A 217 2.13 -0.28 13.82
CA LEU A 217 1.20 -1.41 14.03
C LEU A 217 0.20 -1.14 15.16
N GLY A 218 0.63 -0.48 16.25
CA GLY A 218 -0.24 -0.07 17.35
C GLY A 218 -1.28 0.97 16.91
N GLU A 219 -0.85 1.98 16.14
CA GLU A 219 -1.73 3.02 15.60
C GLU A 219 -2.74 2.45 14.58
N LEU A 220 -2.32 1.51 13.74
CA LEU A 220 -3.20 0.78 12.81
C LEU A 220 -4.28 -0.01 13.56
N LYS A 221 -3.90 -0.79 14.58
CA LYS A 221 -4.85 -1.57 15.40
C LYS A 221 -5.89 -0.68 16.08
N GLN A 222 -5.46 0.45 16.65
CA GLN A 222 -6.39 1.43 17.27
C GLN A 222 -7.34 2.08 16.25
N GLN A 223 -6.89 2.30 15.01
CA GLN A 223 -7.75 2.81 13.94
C GLN A 223 -8.77 1.75 13.49
N GLU A 224 -8.36 0.49 13.38
CA GLU A 224 -9.24 -0.63 13.07
C GLU A 224 -10.33 -0.80 14.15
N GLU A 225 -9.95 -0.79 15.43
CA GLU A 225 -10.88 -0.87 16.57
C GLU A 225 -11.90 0.28 16.56
N LYS A 226 -11.47 1.51 16.22
CA LYS A 226 -12.37 2.66 16.05
C LYS A 226 -13.33 2.48 14.88
N ILE A 227 -12.84 2.04 13.72
CA ILE A 227 -13.68 1.80 12.53
C ILE A 227 -14.73 0.70 12.82
N ARG A 228 -14.33 -0.40 13.46
CA ARG A 228 -15.24 -1.48 13.90
C ARG A 228 -16.29 -0.95 14.89
N ALA A 229 -15.90 -0.11 15.85
CA ALA A 229 -16.82 0.51 16.81
C ALA A 229 -17.78 1.53 16.16
N GLU A 230 -17.35 2.27 15.15
CA GLU A 230 -18.21 3.17 14.37
C GLU A 230 -19.19 2.41 13.48
N TYR A 231 -18.74 1.33 12.83
CA TYR A 231 -19.57 0.45 12.01
C TYR A 231 -20.72 -0.13 12.86
N ASN A 232 -20.38 -0.79 13.98
CA ASN A 232 -21.36 -1.35 14.92
C ASN A 232 -22.32 -0.30 15.53
N ARG A 233 -21.96 0.99 15.53
CA ARG A 233 -22.83 2.08 15.99
C ARG A 233 -23.79 2.62 14.92
N LYS A 234 -23.51 2.38 13.62
CA LYS A 234 -24.38 2.77 12.51
C LYS A 234 -25.49 1.75 12.30
N ASP A 235 -25.15 0.46 12.32
CA ASP A 235 -26.13 -0.63 12.16
C ASP A 235 -27.20 -0.66 13.28
N VAL A 236 -26.91 -0.06 14.45
CA VAL A 236 -27.86 0.08 15.57
C VAL A 236 -28.84 1.27 15.41
N LYS A 237 -28.63 2.16 14.41
CA LYS A 237 -29.42 3.38 14.24
C LYS A 237 -30.46 3.35 13.12
N GLU A 238 -30.49 2.32 12.26
CA GLU A 238 -31.53 2.16 11.24
C GLU A 238 -32.58 1.13 11.66
N GLN A 239 -33.64 1.62 12.31
CA GLN A 239 -35.04 1.37 11.94
C GLN A 239 -35.95 2.22 12.84
N PRO A 240 -36.62 3.26 12.33
CA PRO A 240 -37.91 3.64 12.87
C PRO A 240 -38.86 2.47 12.57
N ARG A 241 -39.42 1.83 13.60
CA ARG A 241 -40.58 0.97 13.38
C ARG A 241 -41.76 1.88 13.12
N ASP A 242 -42.12 2.03 11.85
CA ASP A 242 -43.43 2.55 11.49
C ASP A 242 -44.48 1.68 12.20
N LYS A 243 -45.38 2.34 12.94
CA LYS A 243 -46.40 1.66 13.72
C LYS A 243 -47.56 1.31 12.80
N ASP A 244 -47.65 0.05 12.42
CA ASP A 244 -48.91 -0.54 11.99
C ASP A 244 -49.85 -0.66 13.21
N TRP A 245 -50.72 0.34 13.39
CA TRP A 245 -52.10 0.22 13.89
C TRP A 245 -52.87 1.54 13.70
#